data_AF-A0A9D5UHL6-F1
#
_entry.id   AF-A0A9D5UHL6-F1
#
_cell.length_a   1.000
_cell.length_b   1.000
_cell.length_c   1.000
_cell.angle_alpha   90.00
_cell.angle_beta   90.00
_cell.angle_gamma   90.00
#
_symmetry.space_group_name_H-M   'P 1'
#
loop_
_entity.id
_entity.type
_entity.pdbx_description
1 polymer ?
#
loop_
_entity_poly.entity_id
_entity_poly.type
_entity_poly.pdbx_seq_one_letter_code
_entity_poly.pdbx_strand_id
1 'polypeptide(L)'
;FEQGLELGRSFVQPKYWGKRSLEYLWYGIGAFLTKHPQYRYLFGPVTISGQLPMQAKELLVHFYQTQFAPREQLATSHSPFIISNSRRLELNTIYDRTDSSKTPTYSDNFKILKRLLAELGVAVPTLFKQYSELCEPDGVKFLDFGIDAEFSDCLDGVVLVVLHKLLPKKRAKYLKMT
;
A
#
# COMPACT_ATOMS: atom_id res chain seq x y z
N PHE A 1 -15.47 -3.24 -14.09
CA PHE A 1 -14.12 -2.64 -14.06
C PHE A 1 -13.34 -3.06 -15.34
N GLU A 2 -13.82 -2.72 -16.54
CA GLU A 2 -13.30 -3.28 -17.82
C GLU A 2 -11.85 -2.87 -18.15
N GLN A 3 -11.39 -1.75 -17.60
CA GLN A 3 -10.02 -1.24 -17.78
C GLN A 3 -9.09 -1.62 -16.61
N GLY A 4 -9.52 -2.54 -15.75
CA GLY A 4 -8.75 -3.03 -14.61
C GLY A 4 -7.97 -4.30 -14.94
N LEU A 5 -6.76 -4.39 -14.42
CA LEU A 5 -5.94 -5.60 -14.43
C LEU A 5 -5.64 -6.01 -12.98
N GLU A 6 -6.04 -7.23 -12.63
CA GLU A 6 -5.78 -7.78 -11.30
C GLU A 6 -4.34 -8.31 -11.20
N LEU A 7 -3.65 -7.93 -10.13
CA LEU A 7 -2.34 -8.44 -9.75
C LEU A 7 -2.46 -9.21 -8.45
N GLY A 8 -1.97 -10.45 -8.45
CA GLY A 8 -1.99 -11.29 -7.26
C GLY A 8 -0.85 -12.29 -7.28
N ARG A 9 -0.66 -12.99 -6.16
CA ARG A 9 0.29 -14.12 -6.03
C ARG A 9 1.72 -13.78 -6.46
N SER A 10 2.12 -12.52 -6.27
CA SER A 10 3.50 -12.10 -6.51
C SER A 10 4.42 -12.84 -5.53
N PHE A 11 5.42 -13.53 -6.06
CA PHE A 11 6.35 -14.32 -5.27
C PHE A 11 7.78 -14.01 -5.69
N VAL A 12 8.66 -13.83 -4.70
CA VAL A 12 10.10 -13.74 -4.89
C VAL A 12 10.73 -14.85 -4.07
N GLN A 13 11.56 -15.68 -4.69
CA GLN A 13 12.28 -16.75 -3.97
C GLN A 13 13.20 -16.13 -2.90
N PRO A 14 13.28 -16.72 -1.68
CA PRO A 14 14.04 -16.14 -0.56
C PRO A 14 15.48 -15.72 -0.87
N LYS A 15 16.19 -16.49 -1.72
CA LYS A 15 17.56 -16.17 -2.16
C LYS A 15 17.69 -14.84 -2.94
N TYR A 16 16.58 -14.23 -3.34
CA TYR A 16 16.53 -12.94 -4.01
C TYR A 16 15.81 -11.84 -3.21
N TRP A 17 15.44 -12.10 -1.96
CA TRP A 17 14.93 -11.04 -1.09
C TRP A 17 15.99 -9.95 -0.87
N GLY A 18 15.54 -8.69 -0.80
CA GLY A 18 16.43 -7.52 -0.70
C GLY A 18 17.20 -7.19 -1.99
N LYS A 19 17.08 -8.00 -3.06
CA LYS A 19 17.66 -7.71 -4.38
C LYS A 19 16.67 -6.96 -5.26
N ARG A 20 17.03 -6.79 -6.55
CA ARG A 20 16.22 -6.08 -7.55
C ARG A 20 15.02 -6.88 -8.09
N SER A 21 14.62 -7.99 -7.46
CA SER A 21 13.56 -8.87 -7.99
C SER A 21 12.20 -8.21 -8.12
N LEU A 22 11.77 -7.42 -7.13
CA LEU A 22 10.52 -6.66 -7.22
C LEU A 22 10.56 -5.64 -8.37
N GLU A 23 11.73 -5.03 -8.60
CA GLU A 23 11.92 -4.11 -9.71
C GLU A 23 11.81 -4.85 -11.07
N TYR A 24 12.36 -6.05 -11.19
CA TYR A 24 12.18 -6.90 -12.38
C TYR A 24 10.73 -7.34 -12.61
N LEU A 25 9.97 -7.60 -11.55
CA LEU A 25 8.53 -7.83 -11.68
C LEU A 25 7.83 -6.61 -12.29
N TRP A 26 8.17 -5.40 -11.84
CA TRP A 26 7.63 -4.17 -12.44
C TRP A 26 8.05 -3.95 -13.90
N TYR A 27 9.26 -4.36 -14.29
CA TYR A 27 9.65 -4.37 -15.69
C TYR A 27 8.79 -5.32 -16.53
N GLY A 28 8.50 -6.53 -16.01
CA GLY A 28 7.60 -7.48 -16.67
C GLY A 28 6.17 -6.97 -16.80
N ILE A 29 5.61 -6.42 -15.71
CA ILE A 29 4.29 -5.77 -15.71
C ILE A 29 4.27 -4.62 -16.72
N GLY A 30 5.31 -3.80 -16.75
CA GLY A 30 5.42 -2.68 -17.67
C GLY A 30 5.44 -3.11 -19.13
N ALA A 31 6.25 -4.13 -19.47
CA ALA A 31 6.30 -4.70 -20.81
C ALA A 31 4.93 -5.25 -21.28
N PHE A 32 4.17 -5.86 -20.37
CA PHE A 32 2.80 -6.30 -20.64
C PHE A 32 1.87 -5.11 -20.88
N LEU A 33 1.87 -4.11 -20.00
CA LEU A 33 1.01 -2.92 -20.10
C LEU A 33 1.28 -2.10 -21.36
N THR A 34 2.52 -2.01 -21.83
CA THR A 34 2.85 -1.32 -23.09
C THR A 34 2.20 -1.99 -24.30
N LYS A 35 2.03 -3.32 -24.28
CA LYS A 35 1.31 -4.07 -25.32
C LYS A 35 -0.22 -4.04 -25.14
N HIS A 36 -0.69 -3.66 -23.96
CA HIS A 36 -2.10 -3.66 -23.60
C HIS A 36 -2.55 -2.30 -23.01
N PRO A 37 -2.55 -1.23 -23.84
CA PRO A 37 -2.82 0.13 -23.39
C PRO A 37 -4.28 0.38 -22.94
N GLN A 38 -5.18 -0.59 -23.15
CA GLN A 38 -6.56 -0.52 -22.66
C GLN A 38 -6.65 -0.53 -21.13
N TYR A 39 -5.67 -1.12 -20.44
CA TYR A 39 -5.65 -1.17 -18.99
C TYR A 39 -5.23 0.19 -18.42
N ARG A 40 -6.05 0.72 -17.52
CA ARG A 40 -5.85 2.00 -16.84
C ARG A 40 -5.63 1.85 -15.34
N TYR A 41 -6.00 0.71 -14.79
CA TYR A 41 -5.94 0.43 -13.36
C TYR A 41 -5.23 -0.91 -13.12
N LEU A 42 -4.35 -0.94 -12.12
CA LEU A 42 -3.90 -2.19 -11.50
C LEU A 42 -4.57 -2.30 -10.15
N PHE A 43 -5.01 -3.48 -9.75
CA PHE A 43 -5.56 -3.69 -8.42
C PHE A 43 -5.26 -5.09 -7.91
N GLY A 44 -5.35 -5.29 -6.60
CA GLY A 44 -5.23 -6.61 -6.01
C GLY A 44 -4.78 -6.57 -4.55
N PRO A 45 -4.70 -7.74 -3.89
CA PRO A 45 -4.31 -7.81 -2.50
C PRO A 45 -2.81 -7.57 -2.32
N VAL A 46 -2.46 -6.87 -1.25
CA VAL A 46 -1.11 -6.85 -0.70
C VAL A 46 -1.16 -7.28 0.76
N THR A 47 -0.39 -8.31 1.07
CA THR A 47 -0.48 -9.03 2.34
C THR A 47 0.56 -8.57 3.34
N ILE A 48 0.14 -8.50 4.59
CA ILE A 48 0.96 -8.34 5.79
C ILE A 48 0.88 -9.64 6.58
N SER A 49 2.02 -10.17 7.01
CA SER A 49 2.07 -11.41 7.80
C SER A 49 1.16 -11.36 9.02
N GLY A 50 0.40 -12.43 9.25
CA GLY A 50 -0.43 -12.60 10.44
C GLY A 50 0.36 -12.55 11.75
N GLN A 51 1.67 -12.79 11.70
CA GLN A 51 2.57 -12.80 12.85
C GLN A 51 2.96 -11.40 13.36
N LEU A 52 2.62 -10.32 12.64
CA LEU A 52 2.90 -8.99 13.14
C LEU A 52 2.11 -8.71 14.44
N PRO A 53 2.71 -8.01 15.43
CA PRO A 53 1.99 -7.55 16.61
C PRO A 53 0.73 -6.77 16.23
N MET A 54 -0.34 -6.92 17.00
CA MET A 54 -1.62 -6.24 16.74
C MET A 54 -1.44 -4.73 16.62
N GLN A 55 -0.63 -4.13 17.51
CA GLN A 55 -0.32 -2.70 17.49
C GLN A 55 0.34 -2.26 16.18
N ALA A 56 1.19 -3.11 15.58
CA ALA A 56 1.83 -2.84 14.29
C ALA A 56 0.82 -2.92 13.14
N LYS A 57 -0.10 -3.90 13.17
CA LYS A 57 -1.22 -4.01 12.21
C LYS A 57 -2.10 -2.77 12.27
N GLU A 58 -2.52 -2.33 13.45
CA GLU A 58 -3.32 -1.12 13.66
C GLU A 58 -2.63 0.14 13.12
N LEU A 59 -1.32 0.31 13.40
CA LEU A 59 -0.54 1.44 12.89
C LEU A 59 -0.50 1.46 11.36
N LEU A 60 -0.26 0.31 10.73
CA LEU A 60 -0.24 0.18 9.28
C LEU A 60 -1.62 0.48 8.67
N VAL A 61 -2.66 -0.20 9.14
CA VAL A 61 -4.03 -0.03 8.61
C VAL A 61 -4.48 1.42 8.77
N HIS A 62 -4.31 2.01 9.94
CA HIS A 62 -4.69 3.41 10.18
C HIS A 62 -3.94 4.37 9.26
N PHE A 63 -2.63 4.22 9.11
CA PHE A 63 -1.84 5.07 8.24
C PHE A 63 -2.30 4.97 6.78
N TYR A 64 -2.49 3.76 6.26
CA TYR A 64 -2.85 3.60 4.86
C TYR A 64 -4.32 3.96 4.58
N GLN A 65 -5.24 3.73 5.52
CA GLN A 65 -6.62 4.20 5.42
C GLN A 65 -6.72 5.73 5.46
N THR A 66 -5.86 6.42 6.20
CA THR A 66 -5.89 7.89 6.28
C THR A 66 -5.16 8.56 5.12
N GLN A 67 -3.96 8.09 4.76
CA GLN A 67 -3.14 8.73 3.73
C GLN A 67 -3.55 8.36 2.30
N PHE A 68 -4.23 7.22 2.10
CA PHE A 68 -4.59 6.69 0.77
C PHE A 68 -6.07 6.29 0.69
N ALA A 69 -6.93 6.97 1.46
CA ALA A 69 -8.37 6.76 1.45
C ALA A 69 -8.94 6.89 0.03
N PRO A 70 -9.81 5.96 -0.41
CA PRO A 70 -10.53 6.16 -1.65
C PRO A 70 -11.63 7.21 -1.45
N ARG A 71 -11.84 8.07 -2.46
CA ARG A 71 -12.96 9.05 -2.46
C ARG A 71 -14.34 8.39 -2.53
N GLU A 72 -14.39 7.16 -3.05
CA GLU A 72 -15.61 6.37 -3.23
C GLU A 72 -15.30 4.94 -2.73
N GLN A 73 -16.27 4.32 -2.05
CA GLN A 73 -16.14 2.94 -1.60
C GLN A 73 -16.27 2.00 -2.82
N LEU A 74 -15.14 1.51 -3.33
CA LEU A 74 -15.10 0.61 -4.50
C LEU A 74 -15.01 -0.87 -4.13
N ALA A 75 -14.62 -1.17 -2.89
CA ALA A 75 -14.56 -2.53 -2.36
C ALA A 75 -14.81 -2.49 -0.84
N THR A 76 -15.31 -3.60 -0.32
CA THR A 76 -15.49 -3.83 1.12
C THR A 76 -15.04 -5.25 1.42
N SER A 77 -14.22 -5.41 2.45
CA SER A 77 -13.76 -6.70 2.93
C SER A 77 -14.94 -7.49 3.52
N HIS A 78 -14.99 -8.79 3.23
CA HIS A 78 -15.93 -9.71 3.87
C HIS A 78 -15.57 -9.99 5.34
N SER A 79 -14.33 -9.74 5.74
CA SER A 79 -13.82 -9.89 7.11
C SER A 79 -12.97 -8.67 7.45
N PRO A 80 -13.59 -7.51 7.70
CA PRO A 80 -12.89 -6.24 7.83
C PRO A 80 -11.99 -6.21 9.07
N PHE A 81 -10.79 -5.62 8.93
CA PHE A 81 -9.94 -5.34 10.07
C PHE A 81 -10.49 -4.15 10.87
N ILE A 82 -10.92 -4.40 12.10
CA ILE A 82 -11.56 -3.38 12.94
C ILE A 82 -10.56 -2.79 13.94
N ILE A 83 -10.29 -1.49 13.79
CA ILE A 83 -9.64 -0.68 14.82
C ILE A 83 -10.73 -0.12 15.74
N SER A 84 -10.58 -0.32 17.05
CA SER A 84 -11.52 0.21 18.04
C SER A 84 -11.56 1.74 18.00
N ASN A 85 -12.69 2.33 18.41
CA ASN A 85 -12.86 3.78 18.37
C ASN A 85 -11.87 4.53 19.28
N SER A 86 -11.61 4.00 20.46
CA SER A 86 -10.61 4.55 21.39
C SER A 86 -9.22 4.53 20.74
N ARG A 87 -8.83 3.40 20.14
CA ARG A 87 -7.54 3.27 19.47
C ARG A 87 -7.41 4.18 18.26
N ARG A 88 -8.47 4.33 17.46
CA ARG A 88 -8.49 5.25 16.32
C ARG A 88 -8.28 6.70 16.76
N LEU A 89 -8.89 7.11 17.87
CA LEU A 89 -8.71 8.45 18.45
C LEU A 89 -7.27 8.69 18.95
N GLU A 90 -6.67 7.70 19.61
CA GLU A 90 -5.26 7.75 20.00
C GLU A 90 -4.35 7.92 18.78
N LEU A 91 -4.58 7.15 17.72
CA LEU A 91 -3.79 7.20 16.50
C LEU A 91 -3.95 8.55 15.78
N ASN A 92 -5.16 9.08 15.63
CA ASN A 92 -5.39 10.43 15.10
C ASN A 92 -4.57 11.47 15.87
N THR A 93 -4.63 11.41 17.21
CA THR A 93 -3.91 12.35 18.09
C THR A 93 -2.40 12.28 17.88
N ILE A 94 -1.83 11.11 17.55
CA ILE A 94 -0.40 10.97 17.27
C ILE A 94 0.00 11.72 16.00
N TYR A 95 -0.83 11.70 14.96
CA TYR A 95 -0.56 12.37 13.68
C TYR A 95 -0.93 13.86 13.70
N ASP A 96 -1.88 14.27 14.54
CA ASP A 96 -2.28 15.68 14.69
C ASP A 96 -1.29 16.53 15.49
N ARG A 97 -0.41 15.91 16.30
CA ARG A 97 0.59 16.58 17.16
C ARG A 97 1.76 17.23 16.41
N THR A 98 1.72 17.27 15.08
CA THR A 98 2.70 18.02 14.30
C THR A 98 2.45 19.51 14.47
N ASP A 99 3.52 20.29 14.67
CA ASP A 99 3.55 21.75 14.79
C ASP A 99 2.30 22.44 14.20
N SER A 100 1.46 23.01 15.07
CA SER A 100 0.17 23.62 14.72
C SER A 100 0.27 24.79 13.74
N SER A 101 1.49 25.20 13.39
CA SER A 101 1.75 26.15 12.30
C SER A 101 1.71 25.55 10.89
N LYS A 102 1.70 24.21 10.72
CA LYS A 102 1.71 23.56 9.40
C LYS A 102 0.88 22.28 9.34
N THR A 103 0.13 22.12 8.25
CA THR A 103 -0.51 20.85 7.91
C THR A 103 0.56 19.77 7.67
N PRO A 104 0.50 18.62 8.35
CA PRO A 104 1.49 17.56 8.18
C PRO A 104 1.49 16.99 6.77
N THR A 105 2.68 16.74 6.23
CA THR A 105 2.83 16.10 4.92
C THR A 105 2.85 14.58 5.04
N TYR A 106 2.60 13.86 3.94
CA TYR A 106 2.81 12.41 3.86
C TYR A 106 4.20 12.00 4.38
N SER A 107 5.24 12.77 4.04
CA SER A 107 6.62 12.48 4.46
C SER A 107 6.77 12.53 5.98
N ASP A 108 6.12 13.48 6.64
CA ASP A 108 6.18 13.64 8.09
C ASP A 108 5.40 12.53 8.79
N ASN A 109 4.18 12.24 8.32
CA ASN A 109 3.38 11.12 8.82
C ASN A 109 4.11 9.78 8.62
N PHE A 110 4.80 9.60 7.49
CA PHE A 110 5.54 8.37 7.21
C PHE A 110 6.78 8.21 8.12
N LYS A 111 7.43 9.31 8.52
CA LYS A 111 8.51 9.26 9.53
C LYS A 111 7.96 8.80 10.89
N ILE A 112 6.80 9.31 11.29
CA ILE A 112 6.12 8.90 12.52
C ILE A 112 5.80 7.41 12.48
N LEU A 113 5.17 6.93 11.41
CA LEU A 113 4.86 5.50 11.22
C LEU A 113 6.11 4.63 11.37
N LYS A 114 7.19 4.97 10.65
CA LYS A 114 8.45 4.20 10.72
C LYS A 114 9.02 4.15 12.12
N ARG A 115 9.00 5.27 12.86
CA ARG A 115 9.50 5.32 14.25
C ARG A 115 8.68 4.38 15.15
N LEU A 116 7.35 4.49 15.11
CA LEU A 116 6.46 3.68 15.95
C LEU A 116 6.55 2.19 15.62
N LEU A 117 6.68 1.81 14.35
CA LEU A 117 6.92 0.41 13.98
C LEU A 117 8.29 -0.08 14.47
N ALA A 118 9.33 0.75 14.38
CA ALA A 118 10.66 0.40 14.86
C ALA A 118 10.69 0.16 16.38
N GLU A 119 9.93 0.94 17.16
CA GLU A 119 9.72 0.71 18.60
C GLU A 119 9.09 -0.67 18.90
N LEU A 120 8.35 -1.23 17.95
CA LEU A 120 7.77 -2.59 18.01
C LEU A 120 8.67 -3.66 17.38
N GLY A 121 9.88 -3.30 16.92
CA GLY A 121 10.79 -4.23 16.21
C GLY A 121 10.32 -4.58 14.79
N VAL A 122 9.41 -3.80 14.21
CA VAL A 122 8.79 -4.04 12.89
C VAL A 122 9.23 -2.97 11.89
N ALA A 123 9.36 -3.33 10.62
CA ALA A 123 9.56 -2.39 9.53
C ALA A 123 8.27 -2.23 8.69
N VAL A 124 8.13 -1.10 7.98
CA VAL A 124 7.07 -0.95 6.99
C VAL A 124 7.23 -2.03 5.91
N PRO A 125 6.18 -2.82 5.60
CA PRO A 125 6.25 -3.83 4.56
C PRO A 125 6.66 -3.24 3.20
N THR A 126 7.57 -3.91 2.50
CA THR A 126 8.20 -3.36 1.28
C THR A 126 7.19 -3.02 0.19
N LEU A 127 6.20 -3.88 -0.06
CA LEU A 127 5.19 -3.64 -1.09
C LEU A 127 4.30 -2.44 -0.76
N PHE A 128 3.88 -2.31 0.50
CA PHE A 128 3.11 -1.16 0.98
C PHE A 128 3.85 0.17 0.73
N LYS A 129 5.14 0.21 1.05
CA LYS A 129 5.99 1.37 0.73
C LYS A 129 6.15 1.59 -0.79
N GLN A 130 6.35 0.52 -1.56
CA GLN A 130 6.54 0.65 -3.00
C GLN A 130 5.30 1.21 -3.70
N TYR A 131 4.11 0.77 -3.31
CA TYR A 131 2.86 1.30 -3.86
C TYR A 131 2.65 2.75 -3.46
N SER A 132 2.87 3.13 -2.19
CA SER A 132 2.70 4.52 -1.75
C SER A 132 3.63 5.53 -2.44
N GLU A 133 4.76 5.06 -2.98
CA GLU A 133 5.76 5.88 -3.68
C GLU A 133 5.74 5.70 -5.21
N LEU A 134 4.69 5.07 -5.76
CA LEU A 134 4.60 4.73 -7.19
C LEU A 134 3.97 5.86 -8.02
N CYS A 135 2.99 6.56 -7.45
CA CYS A 135 2.16 7.53 -8.15
C CYS A 135 2.24 8.92 -7.52
N GLU A 136 1.79 9.91 -8.28
CA GLU A 136 1.37 11.21 -7.78
C GLU A 136 0.19 11.06 -6.79
N PRO A 137 -0.11 12.10 -5.98
CA PRO A 137 -1.26 12.08 -5.08
C PRO A 137 -2.56 11.62 -5.76
N ASP A 138 -3.39 10.87 -5.01
CA ASP A 138 -4.60 10.20 -5.48
C ASP A 138 -4.39 9.12 -6.58
N GLY A 139 -3.14 8.76 -6.89
CA GLY A 139 -2.82 7.71 -7.87
C GLY A 139 -2.69 6.31 -7.29
N VAL A 140 -2.65 6.19 -5.96
CA VAL A 140 -2.76 4.92 -5.23
C VAL A 140 -3.85 5.07 -4.17
N LYS A 141 -4.65 4.03 -4.00
CA LYS A 141 -5.70 3.94 -2.99
C LYS A 141 -5.62 2.58 -2.30
N PHE A 142 -5.83 2.54 -1.00
CA PHE A 142 -6.08 1.29 -0.27
C PHE A 142 -7.58 1.21 -0.02
N LEU A 143 -8.26 0.33 -0.74
CA LEU A 143 -9.72 0.30 -0.83
C LEU A 143 -10.36 -0.22 0.46
N ASP A 144 -9.80 -1.30 1.00
CA ASP A 144 -10.18 -1.81 2.32
C ASP A 144 -9.11 -2.77 2.86
N PHE A 145 -9.24 -3.12 4.13
CA PHE A 145 -8.37 -4.05 4.84
C PHE A 145 -9.17 -5.18 5.47
N GLY A 146 -8.68 -6.41 5.35
CA GLY A 146 -9.33 -7.59 5.89
C GLY A 146 -8.37 -8.59 6.50
N ILE A 147 -8.90 -9.46 7.36
CA ILE A 147 -8.17 -10.63 7.85
C ILE A 147 -8.59 -11.84 7.02
N ASP A 148 -7.61 -12.58 6.53
CA ASP A 148 -7.82 -13.87 5.87
C ASP A 148 -7.44 -15.00 6.84
N ALA A 149 -8.47 -15.63 7.41
CA ALA A 149 -8.32 -16.77 8.33
C ALA A 149 -7.85 -18.04 7.62
N GLU A 150 -8.11 -18.19 6.32
CA GLU A 150 -7.67 -19.32 5.52
C GLU A 150 -6.19 -19.20 5.12
N PHE A 151 -5.60 -18.00 5.26
CA PHE A 151 -4.21 -17.71 4.96
C PHE A 151 -3.40 -17.24 6.19
N SER A 152 -3.47 -18.02 7.28
CA SER A 152 -2.69 -17.79 8.52
C SER A 152 -2.96 -16.45 9.21
N ASP A 153 -4.23 -16.03 9.26
CA ASP A 153 -4.69 -14.77 9.85
C ASP A 153 -3.90 -13.55 9.35
N CYS A 154 -3.51 -13.59 8.08
CA CYS A 154 -2.80 -12.48 7.45
C CYS A 154 -3.74 -11.29 7.29
N LEU A 155 -3.13 -10.10 7.28
CA LEU A 155 -3.85 -8.86 7.02
C LEU A 155 -3.64 -8.47 5.56
N ASP A 156 -4.72 -8.47 4.79
CA ASP A 156 -4.70 -8.04 3.40
C ASP A 156 -5.23 -6.62 3.25
N GLY A 157 -4.55 -5.82 2.44
CA GLY A 157 -5.07 -4.56 1.92
C GLY A 157 -5.31 -4.67 0.42
N VAL A 158 -6.48 -4.28 -0.07
CA VAL A 158 -6.71 -4.20 -1.52
C VAL A 158 -6.19 -2.86 -2.01
N VAL A 159 -5.13 -2.87 -2.81
CA VAL A 159 -4.56 -1.67 -3.41
C VAL A 159 -5.14 -1.45 -4.81
N LEU A 160 -5.40 -0.19 -5.17
CA LEU A 160 -5.75 0.26 -6.50
C LEU A 160 -4.72 1.30 -6.96
N VAL A 161 -4.15 1.09 -8.14
CA VAL A 161 -3.16 1.97 -8.77
C VAL A 161 -3.74 2.53 -10.06
N VAL A 162 -3.68 3.84 -10.22
CA VAL A 162 -4.13 4.56 -11.40
C VAL A 162 -2.94 4.83 -12.32
N LEU A 163 -2.83 4.09 -13.42
CA LEU A 163 -1.62 4.06 -14.26
C LEU A 163 -1.25 5.42 -14.87
N HIS A 164 -2.24 6.26 -15.18
CA HIS A 164 -1.94 7.58 -15.75
C HIS A 164 -1.30 8.55 -14.74
N LYS A 165 -1.40 8.26 -13.44
CA LYS A 165 -0.81 9.04 -12.33
C LYS A 165 0.53 8.49 -11.87
N LEU A 166 1.12 7.52 -12.57
CA LEU A 166 2.48 7.09 -12.28
C LEU A 166 3.42 8.29 -12.32
N LEU A 167 4.30 8.40 -11.31
CA LEU A 167 5.32 9.44 -11.29
C LEU A 167 6.11 9.41 -12.60
N PRO A 168 6.48 10.56 -13.20
CA PRO A 168 7.15 10.61 -14.50
C PRO A 168 8.39 9.70 -14.59
N LYS A 169 9.19 9.64 -13.52
CA LYS A 169 10.36 8.74 -13.41
C LYS A 169 9.97 7.27 -13.43
N LYS A 170 8.89 6.87 -12.75
CA LYS A 170 8.39 5.48 -12.72
C LYS A 170 7.80 5.08 -14.06
N ARG A 171 7.03 5.98 -14.68
CA ARG A 171 6.46 5.79 -16.03
C ARG A 171 7.55 5.61 -17.08
N ALA A 172 8.55 6.49 -17.09
CA ALA A 172 9.69 6.38 -18.01
C ALA A 172 10.47 5.09 -17.79
N LYS A 173 10.62 4.66 -16.54
CA LYS A 173 11.34 3.43 -16.21
C LYS A 173 10.62 2.16 -16.64
N TYR A 174 9.30 2.07 -16.43
CA TYR A 174 8.57 0.81 -16.61
C TYR A 174 7.74 0.73 -17.89
N LEU A 175 7.18 1.85 -18.37
CA LEU A 175 6.24 1.86 -19.51
C LEU A 175 6.85 2.37 -20.81
N LYS A 176 7.99 3.05 -20.76
CA LYS A 176 8.76 3.41 -21.95
C LYS A 176 9.85 2.36 -22.16
N MET A 177 9.50 1.26 -22.82
CA MET A 177 10.51 0.44 -23.48
C MET A 177 10.67 0.98 -24.91
N THR A 178 11.88 1.46 -25.21
CA THR A 178 12.37 1.74 -26.58
C THR A 178 12.25 0.51 -27.46
#